data_AF-A0A7Y7TID6-F1
#
_entry.id   AF-A0A7Y7TID6-F1
#
_cell.length_a   1.000
_cell.length_b   1.000
_cell.length_c   1.000
_cell.angle_alpha   90.00
_cell.angle_beta   90.00
_cell.angle_gamma   90.00
#
_symmetry.space_group_name_H-M   'P 1'
#
loop_
_entity.id
_entity.type
_entity.pdbx_description
1 polymer ?
#
loop_
_entity_poly.entity_id
_entity_poly.type
_entity_poly.pdbx_seq_one_letter_code
_entity_poly.pdbx_strand_id
1 'polypeptide(L)'
;MNNRSVSLRWFCMFVAFFWVVVTWTGGSTLLAAPPTLAGCSLFPADNVWNTPVDTLPVSANSSAYITTIGATTGLHPDFGSGLWEGAPIGIPFMTVSGTQPKVAITFTYDDESDPGPYPLPSNAPIEGGSSSNGDRHVLVLDRSACTLYEVYRALPQANGSWKGDSGAVYDLNSNALRPLTWTSADAAGL
;
A
#
# COMPACT_ATOMS: atom_id res chain seq x y z
N MET A 1 -5.21 -74.06 47.37
CA MET A 1 -3.82 -74.22 47.86
C MET A 1 -2.86 -73.71 46.79
N ASN A 2 -1.81 -72.99 47.20
CA ASN A 2 -0.70 -72.40 46.42
C ASN A 2 -0.90 -71.10 45.61
N ASN A 3 -0.99 -69.99 46.36
CA ASN A 3 0.01 -68.91 46.45
C ASN A 3 1.09 -68.79 45.35
N ARG A 4 1.15 -67.64 44.64
CA ARG A 4 2.38 -66.87 44.34
C ARG A 4 2.04 -65.39 44.02
N SER A 5 2.44 -64.50 44.92
CA SER A 5 2.47 -63.04 44.73
C SER A 5 3.67 -62.62 43.87
N VAL A 6 3.45 -61.81 42.83
CA VAL A 6 4.50 -61.19 42.03
C VAL A 6 4.61 -59.71 42.44
N SER A 7 5.76 -59.31 43.01
CA SER A 7 6.01 -57.92 43.38
C SER A 7 6.39 -57.09 42.14
N LEU A 8 5.61 -56.05 41.85
CA LEU A 8 5.90 -55.09 40.78
C LEU A 8 6.93 -54.07 41.29
N ARG A 9 8.16 -54.11 40.76
CA ARG A 9 9.16 -53.06 41.02
C ARG A 9 8.90 -51.89 40.07
N TRP A 10 8.51 -50.75 40.61
CA TRP A 10 8.43 -49.47 39.89
C TRP A 10 9.85 -48.98 39.56
N PHE A 11 10.11 -48.72 38.28
CA PHE A 11 11.28 -47.99 37.82
C PHE A 11 10.82 -46.56 37.47
N CYS A 12 11.14 -45.57 38.31
CA CYS A 12 10.97 -44.16 37.97
C CYS A 12 12.12 -43.73 37.05
N MET A 13 11.83 -43.51 35.78
CA MET A 13 12.76 -42.89 34.84
C MET A 13 12.56 -41.37 34.90
N PHE A 14 13.51 -40.64 35.49
CA PHE A 14 13.54 -39.18 35.45
C PHE A 14 14.08 -38.74 34.07
N VAL A 15 13.21 -38.15 33.25
CA VAL A 15 13.62 -37.48 32.00
C VAL A 15 13.94 -36.03 32.35
N ALA A 16 15.22 -35.66 32.31
CA ALA A 16 15.65 -34.27 32.46
C ALA A 16 15.41 -33.51 31.14
N PHE A 17 14.43 -32.60 31.13
CA PHE A 17 14.24 -31.65 30.04
C PHE A 17 15.26 -30.51 30.18
N PHE A 18 16.30 -30.51 29.34
CA PHE A 18 17.15 -29.34 29.14
C PHE A 18 16.42 -28.33 28.27
N TRP A 19 15.93 -27.25 28.87
CA TRP A 19 15.45 -26.08 28.14
C TRP A 19 16.66 -25.26 27.69
N VAL A 20 16.99 -25.34 26.39
CA VAL A 20 17.89 -24.37 25.78
C VAL A 20 17.09 -23.07 25.59
N VAL A 21 17.39 -22.06 26.41
CA VAL A 21 16.90 -20.70 26.17
C VAL A 21 17.76 -20.11 25.06
N VAL A 22 17.27 -20.15 23.82
CA VAL A 22 17.85 -19.38 22.72
C VAL A 22 17.44 -17.92 22.92
N THR A 23 18.33 -17.10 23.47
CA THR A 23 18.15 -15.65 23.49
C THR A 23 18.43 -15.13 22.08
N TRP A 24 17.37 -14.83 21.32
CA TRP A 24 17.47 -14.14 20.04
C TRP A 24 17.84 -12.68 20.32
N THR A 25 19.09 -12.30 20.10
CA THR A 25 19.46 -10.88 20.03
C THR A 25 18.92 -10.35 18.70
N GLY A 26 17.66 -9.91 18.70
CA GLY A 26 17.11 -9.18 17.55
C GLY A 26 17.98 -7.96 17.29
N GLY A 27 18.72 -7.97 16.20
CA GLY A 27 19.46 -6.80 15.75
C GLY A 27 18.46 -5.69 15.49
N SER A 28 18.62 -4.56 16.16
CA SER A 28 17.87 -3.34 15.84
C SER A 28 18.32 -2.86 14.46
N THR A 29 17.58 -3.24 13.42
CA THR A 29 17.70 -2.59 12.12
C THR A 29 17.31 -1.14 12.30
N LEU A 30 18.26 -0.22 12.13
CA LEU A 30 17.95 1.19 11.95
C LEU A 30 17.11 1.29 10.69
N LEU A 31 15.79 1.46 10.85
CA LEU A 31 14.90 1.72 9.74
C LEU A 31 15.34 3.04 9.10
N ALA A 32 15.50 3.03 7.77
CA ALA A 32 15.72 4.27 7.04
C ALA A 32 14.57 5.22 7.34
N ALA A 33 14.87 6.52 7.53
CA ALA A 33 13.82 7.50 7.73
C ALA A 33 12.89 7.49 6.50
N PRO A 34 11.56 7.41 6.69
CA PRO A 34 10.64 7.35 5.57
C PRO A 34 10.72 8.65 4.75
N PRO A 35 10.53 8.57 3.43
CA PRO A 35 10.48 9.77 2.60
C PRO A 35 9.36 10.69 3.09
N THR A 36 9.59 12.00 2.99
CA THR A 36 8.60 13.00 3.38
C THR A 36 8.07 13.73 2.16
N LEU A 37 6.74 13.89 2.07
CA LEU A 37 6.06 14.69 1.07
C LEU A 37 5.27 15.81 1.74
N ALA A 38 5.66 17.05 1.41
CA ALA A 38 4.97 18.26 1.84
C ALA A 38 4.69 18.36 3.36
N GLY A 39 5.62 17.86 4.18
CA GLY A 39 5.56 17.87 5.64
C GLY A 39 5.02 16.58 6.27
N CYS A 40 4.56 15.62 5.46
CA CYS A 40 4.08 14.32 5.92
C CYS A 40 5.10 13.22 5.61
N SER A 41 5.34 12.30 6.54
CA SER A 41 6.01 11.04 6.21
C SER A 41 5.09 10.21 5.30
N LEU A 42 5.65 9.55 4.29
CA LEU A 42 4.92 8.60 3.46
C LEU A 42 4.90 7.25 4.17
N PHE A 43 3.89 7.05 5.02
CA PHE A 43 3.75 5.93 5.93
C PHE A 43 4.76 5.92 7.10
N PRO A 44 4.45 5.19 8.20
CA PRO A 44 5.40 4.94 9.28
C PRO A 44 6.70 4.30 8.79
N ALA A 45 7.79 4.48 9.55
CA ALA A 45 9.11 3.92 9.21
C ALA A 45 9.11 2.38 9.15
N ASP A 46 8.23 1.73 9.91
CA ASP A 46 8.05 0.28 9.95
C ASP A 46 6.95 -0.23 9.00
N ASN A 47 6.41 0.64 8.15
CA ASN A 47 5.47 0.24 7.10
C ASN A 47 6.17 -0.64 6.06
N VAL A 48 5.43 -1.59 5.49
CA VAL A 48 5.95 -2.49 4.44
C VAL A 48 6.49 -1.71 3.23
N TRP A 49 5.88 -0.57 2.89
CA TRP A 49 6.31 0.30 1.78
C TRP A 49 7.62 1.04 2.05
N ASN A 50 8.06 1.11 3.31
CA ASN A 50 9.34 1.69 3.72
C ASN A 50 10.40 0.63 4.06
N THR A 51 10.15 -0.65 3.76
CA THR A 51 11.10 -1.74 4.02
C THR A 51 12.22 -1.75 2.98
N PRO A 52 13.50 -1.61 3.38
CA PRO A 52 14.63 -1.74 2.45
C PRO A 52 14.70 -3.17 1.88
N VAL A 53 14.88 -3.29 0.56
CA VAL A 53 14.94 -4.58 -0.15
C VAL A 53 16.31 -4.90 -0.73
N ASP A 54 17.27 -3.99 -0.60
CA ASP A 54 18.63 -4.07 -1.19
C ASP A 54 19.53 -5.12 -0.53
N THR A 55 19.19 -5.57 0.69
CA THR A 55 19.93 -6.60 1.44
C THR A 55 19.17 -7.92 1.58
N LEU A 56 17.96 -8.02 1.02
CA LEU A 56 17.16 -9.24 1.12
C LEU A 56 17.76 -10.36 0.24
N PRO A 57 17.68 -11.64 0.66
CA PRO A 57 18.08 -12.75 -0.19
C PRO A 57 17.27 -12.79 -1.48
N VAL A 58 17.93 -13.07 -2.59
CA VAL A 58 17.26 -13.29 -3.87
C VAL A 58 16.31 -14.48 -3.74
N SER A 59 15.05 -14.29 -4.15
CA SER A 59 14.05 -15.36 -4.16
C SER A 59 14.50 -16.53 -5.03
N ALA A 60 14.28 -17.77 -4.57
CA ALA A 60 14.63 -18.98 -5.32
C ALA A 60 13.95 -19.06 -6.70
N ASN A 61 12.81 -18.38 -6.87
CA ASN A 61 12.08 -18.31 -8.14
C ASN A 61 12.50 -17.15 -9.05
N SER A 62 13.42 -16.28 -8.63
CA SER A 62 13.80 -15.07 -9.37
C SER A 62 14.23 -15.36 -10.81
N SER A 63 15.06 -16.39 -11.02
CA SER A 63 15.52 -16.80 -12.35
C SER A 63 14.38 -17.29 -13.26
N ALA A 64 13.41 -18.01 -12.69
CA ALA A 64 12.22 -18.46 -13.40
C ALA A 64 11.36 -17.25 -13.83
N TYR A 65 11.13 -16.29 -12.93
CA TYR A 65 10.39 -15.07 -13.24
C TYR A 65 11.07 -14.25 -14.34
N ILE A 66 12.39 -14.06 -14.26
CA ILE A 66 13.16 -13.32 -15.29
C ILE A 66 13.09 -14.04 -16.64
N THR A 67 13.13 -15.38 -16.65
CA THR A 67 13.01 -16.17 -17.88
C THR A 67 11.62 -16.05 -18.49
N THR A 68 10.57 -16.02 -17.67
CA THR A 68 9.18 -15.81 -18.13
C THR A 68 8.97 -14.40 -18.70
N ILE A 69 9.52 -13.36 -18.07
CA ILE A 69 9.44 -11.96 -18.55
C ILE A 69 10.31 -11.74 -19.81
N GLY A 70 11.44 -12.43 -19.87
CA GLY A 70 12.48 -12.27 -20.89
C GLY A 70 13.59 -11.34 -20.42
N ALA A 71 14.79 -11.89 -20.20
CA ALA A 71 15.95 -11.16 -19.67
C ALA A 71 16.43 -10.01 -20.57
N THR A 72 16.01 -9.98 -21.82
CA THR A 72 16.33 -8.93 -22.81
C THR A 72 15.12 -8.08 -23.19
N THR A 73 13.96 -8.32 -22.58
CA THR A 73 12.76 -7.50 -22.80
C THR A 73 12.99 -6.13 -22.16
N GLY A 74 12.86 -5.07 -22.96
CA GLY A 74 12.93 -3.70 -22.42
C GLY A 74 11.77 -3.41 -21.48
N LEU A 75 12.04 -2.65 -20.42
CA LEU A 75 10.98 -2.13 -19.56
C LEU A 75 10.32 -0.92 -20.22
N HIS A 76 9.01 -0.79 -20.08
CA HIS A 76 8.30 0.45 -20.37
C HIS A 76 8.41 1.36 -19.14
N PRO A 77 9.07 2.54 -19.24
CA PRO A 77 9.13 3.48 -18.14
C PRO A 77 7.78 4.17 -18.01
N ASP A 78 6.91 3.65 -17.16
CA ASP A 78 5.59 4.23 -16.89
C ASP A 78 5.65 5.35 -15.84
N PHE A 79 6.66 6.20 -15.99
CA PHE A 79 6.88 7.38 -15.16
C PHE A 79 7.29 8.55 -16.04
N GLY A 80 6.78 9.73 -15.74
CA GLY A 80 7.02 10.90 -16.57
C GLY A 80 6.46 12.18 -15.98
N SER A 81 6.87 13.29 -16.57
CA SER A 81 6.27 14.61 -16.34
C SER A 81 6.38 15.43 -17.62
N GLY A 82 5.57 16.47 -17.75
CA GLY A 82 5.52 17.31 -18.95
C GLY A 82 4.63 16.70 -20.03
N LEU A 83 5.03 16.80 -21.30
CA LEU A 83 4.24 16.34 -22.44
C LEU A 83 4.90 15.14 -23.12
N TRP A 84 4.11 14.12 -23.39
CA TRP A 84 4.42 13.02 -24.30
C TRP A 84 3.41 13.04 -25.45
N GLU A 85 3.88 13.09 -26.69
CA GLU A 85 3.03 13.19 -27.89
C GLU A 85 1.96 14.31 -27.83
N GLY A 86 2.27 15.39 -27.12
CA GLY A 86 1.37 16.55 -26.97
C GLY A 86 0.35 16.43 -25.84
N ALA A 87 0.33 15.34 -25.08
CA ALA A 87 -0.52 15.14 -23.92
C ALA A 87 0.29 15.08 -22.60
N PRO A 88 -0.28 15.51 -21.46
CA PRO A 88 0.36 15.33 -20.16
C PRO A 88 0.67 13.85 -19.88
N ILE A 89 1.91 13.54 -19.49
CA ILE A 89 2.33 12.19 -19.07
C ILE A 89 2.54 12.11 -17.56
N GLY A 90 2.28 10.94 -17.00
CA GLY A 90 2.32 10.65 -15.57
C GLY A 90 1.03 11.04 -14.85
N ILE A 91 0.97 10.67 -13.58
CA ILE A 91 -0.17 10.95 -12.71
C ILE A 91 0.15 12.19 -11.85
N PRO A 92 -0.45 13.36 -12.13
CA PRO A 92 -0.21 14.55 -11.34
C PRO A 92 -0.91 14.44 -9.98
N PHE A 93 -0.29 15.03 -8.95
CA PHE A 93 -0.92 15.22 -7.66
C PHE A 93 -0.89 16.70 -7.27
N MET A 94 -1.74 17.08 -6.31
CA MET A 94 -1.64 18.37 -5.65
C MET A 94 -1.73 18.22 -4.14
N THR A 95 -1.40 19.30 -3.43
CA THR A 95 -1.53 19.33 -1.98
C THR A 95 -2.53 20.40 -1.56
N VAL A 96 -3.24 20.14 -0.48
CA VAL A 96 -4.20 21.06 0.14
C VAL A 96 -3.90 21.19 1.64
N SER A 97 -4.48 22.20 2.27
CA SER A 97 -4.56 22.29 3.73
C SER A 97 -5.84 21.65 4.23
N GLY A 98 -5.93 21.38 5.54
CA GLY A 98 -7.16 20.86 6.16
C GLY A 98 -8.35 21.82 6.13
N THR A 99 -8.17 23.05 5.61
CA THR A 99 -9.25 24.01 5.37
C THR A 99 -9.88 23.87 3.98
N GLN A 100 -9.34 23.01 3.11
CA GLN A 100 -9.96 22.72 1.81
C GLN A 100 -11.34 22.08 2.04
N PRO A 101 -12.42 22.69 1.51
CA PRO A 101 -13.74 22.10 1.63
C PRO A 101 -13.78 20.71 0.98
N LYS A 102 -14.38 19.76 1.69
CA LYS A 102 -14.71 18.45 1.13
C LYS A 102 -15.96 18.56 0.26
N VAL A 103 -15.94 17.91 -0.88
CA VAL A 103 -17.02 17.88 -1.86
C VAL A 103 -17.61 16.47 -1.96
N ALA A 104 -18.89 16.40 -2.31
CA ALA A 104 -19.56 15.12 -2.53
C ALA A 104 -18.87 14.36 -3.68
N ILE A 105 -18.76 13.05 -3.53
CA ILE A 105 -18.26 12.13 -4.54
C ILE A 105 -19.10 10.86 -4.54
N THR A 106 -19.34 10.30 -5.72
CA THR A 106 -20.04 9.02 -5.91
C THR A 106 -19.19 8.10 -6.78
N PHE A 107 -19.17 6.81 -6.45
CA PHE A 107 -18.38 5.80 -7.14
C PHE A 107 -19.25 4.81 -7.91
N THR A 108 -18.72 4.29 -9.02
CA THR A 108 -19.31 3.16 -9.75
C THR A 108 -19.15 1.86 -8.97
N TYR A 109 -17.97 1.65 -8.38
CA TYR A 109 -17.62 0.52 -7.50
C TYR A 109 -17.58 1.00 -6.04
N ASP A 110 -18.75 1.37 -5.50
CA ASP A 110 -18.87 1.95 -4.16
C ASP A 110 -18.61 0.95 -3.02
N ASP A 111 -18.80 -0.34 -3.27
CA ASP A 111 -18.55 -1.44 -2.35
C ASP A 111 -17.05 -1.77 -2.15
N GLU A 112 -16.19 -1.28 -3.05
CA GLU A 112 -14.74 -1.39 -2.96
C GLU A 112 -14.04 -0.02 -2.85
N SER A 113 -14.80 1.05 -2.57
CA SER A 113 -14.29 2.41 -2.45
C SER A 113 -14.46 2.96 -1.04
N ASP A 114 -13.50 3.80 -0.62
CA ASP A 114 -13.67 4.55 0.62
C ASP A 114 -14.76 5.62 0.43
N PRO A 115 -15.76 5.70 1.32
CA PRO A 115 -16.87 6.62 1.14
C PRO A 115 -16.41 8.08 1.28
N GLY A 116 -17.02 8.95 0.46
CA GLY A 116 -16.83 10.39 0.52
C GLY A 116 -17.38 11.07 1.80
N PRO A 117 -17.20 12.39 1.94
CA PRO A 117 -16.72 13.34 0.93
C PRO A 117 -15.19 13.51 0.90
N TYR A 118 -14.63 13.98 -0.22
CA TYR A 118 -13.18 14.13 -0.45
C TYR A 118 -12.78 15.61 -0.61
N PRO A 119 -11.56 16.03 -0.22
CA PRO A 119 -11.09 17.41 -0.35
C PRO A 119 -10.58 17.73 -1.77
N LEU A 120 -11.39 17.50 -2.81
CA LEU A 120 -11.01 17.68 -4.22
C LEU A 120 -11.29 19.11 -4.70
N PRO A 121 -10.26 19.96 -4.93
CA PRO A 121 -10.47 21.30 -5.49
C PRO A 121 -10.92 21.23 -6.95
N SER A 122 -11.64 22.24 -7.43
CA SER A 122 -12.09 22.29 -8.83
C SER A 122 -10.95 22.38 -9.84
N ASN A 123 -9.75 22.78 -9.41
CA ASN A 123 -8.54 22.83 -10.23
C ASN A 123 -7.61 21.63 -10.01
N ALA A 124 -8.11 20.54 -9.39
CA ALA A 124 -7.32 19.32 -9.25
C ALA A 124 -6.86 18.81 -10.62
N PRO A 125 -5.55 18.54 -10.80
CA PRO A 125 -5.05 18.06 -12.07
C PRO A 125 -5.55 16.64 -12.31
N ILE A 126 -5.91 16.36 -13.56
CA ILE A 126 -6.41 15.05 -13.99
C ILE A 126 -5.32 14.45 -14.88
N GLU A 127 -4.97 13.19 -14.63
CA GLU A 127 -4.07 12.42 -15.49
C GLU A 127 -4.54 12.42 -16.95
N GLY A 128 -3.59 12.66 -17.87
CA GLY A 128 -3.87 12.87 -19.30
C GLY A 128 -4.60 14.18 -19.62
N GLY A 129 -4.94 14.98 -18.62
CA GLY A 129 -5.66 16.25 -18.74
C GLY A 129 -7.19 16.10 -18.71
N SER A 130 -7.88 17.25 -18.57
CA SER A 130 -9.32 17.30 -18.37
C SER A 130 -10.14 16.66 -19.50
N SER A 131 -9.59 16.63 -20.72
CA SER A 131 -10.23 16.05 -21.91
C SER A 131 -9.81 14.61 -22.22
N SER A 132 -8.99 13.98 -21.36
CA SER A 132 -8.54 12.60 -21.53
C SER A 132 -9.71 11.62 -21.47
N ASN A 133 -9.64 10.54 -22.26
CA ASN A 133 -10.54 9.39 -22.14
C ASN A 133 -9.87 8.18 -21.46
N GLY A 134 -8.64 8.34 -20.97
CA GLY A 134 -7.88 7.30 -20.25
C GLY A 134 -8.29 7.16 -18.79
N ASP A 135 -7.35 6.82 -17.91
CA ASP A 135 -7.63 6.46 -16.52
C ASP A 135 -8.04 7.64 -15.65
N ARG A 136 -7.52 8.84 -15.92
CA ARG A 136 -7.97 10.12 -15.33
C ARG A 136 -7.88 10.11 -13.80
N HIS A 137 -6.76 9.65 -13.28
CA HIS A 137 -6.46 9.75 -11.86
C HIS A 137 -6.47 11.19 -11.34
N VAL A 138 -6.98 11.37 -10.13
CA VAL A 138 -6.85 12.60 -9.33
C VAL A 138 -6.29 12.25 -7.97
N LEU A 139 -5.12 12.81 -7.64
CA LEU A 139 -4.44 12.61 -6.36
C LEU A 139 -4.37 13.92 -5.58
N VAL A 140 -4.88 13.92 -4.34
CA VAL A 140 -4.84 15.07 -3.44
C VAL A 140 -4.30 14.67 -2.08
N LEU A 141 -3.20 15.29 -1.66
CA LEU A 141 -2.66 15.15 -0.31
C LEU A 141 -3.16 16.28 0.60
N ASP A 142 -3.93 15.94 1.62
CA ASP A 142 -4.19 16.85 2.75
C ASP A 142 -2.97 16.83 3.69
N ARG A 143 -2.21 17.92 3.69
CA ARG A 143 -0.98 18.06 4.47
C ARG A 143 -1.21 18.32 5.95
N SER A 144 -2.42 18.66 6.35
CA SER A 144 -2.77 18.88 7.76
C SER A 144 -3.12 17.57 8.45
N ALA A 145 -3.78 16.66 7.73
CA ALA A 145 -4.12 15.32 8.21
C ALA A 145 -3.09 14.25 7.81
N CYS A 146 -2.20 14.55 6.87
CA CYS A 146 -1.34 13.56 6.21
C CYS A 146 -2.16 12.41 5.62
N THR A 147 -3.19 12.77 4.84
CA THR A 147 -4.09 11.83 4.18
C THR A 147 -4.02 12.03 2.67
N LEU A 148 -3.71 10.96 1.94
CA LEU A 148 -3.76 10.95 0.48
C LEU A 148 -5.13 10.43 0.02
N TYR A 149 -5.76 11.18 -0.88
CA TYR A 149 -7.01 10.82 -1.53
C TYR A 149 -6.73 10.55 -3.01
N GLU A 150 -7.27 9.46 -3.51
CA GLU A 150 -7.09 9.01 -4.88
C GLU A 150 -8.45 8.65 -5.49
N VAL A 151 -8.67 9.05 -6.74
CA VAL A 151 -9.88 8.74 -7.50
C VAL A 151 -9.51 8.24 -8.90
N TYR A 152 -10.06 7.09 -9.27
CA TYR A 152 -10.00 6.55 -10.63
C TYR A 152 -11.18 7.07 -11.47
N ARG A 153 -10.93 7.33 -12.76
CA ARG A 153 -11.89 7.91 -13.71
C ARG A 153 -12.59 9.16 -13.17
N ALA A 154 -11.80 10.11 -12.67
CA ALA A 154 -12.34 11.31 -12.05
C ALA A 154 -13.06 12.22 -13.07
N LEU A 155 -14.31 12.56 -12.75
CA LEU A 155 -15.21 13.37 -13.57
C LEU A 155 -15.81 14.51 -12.72
N PRO A 156 -15.30 15.74 -12.84
CA PRO A 156 -15.90 16.89 -12.15
C PRO A 156 -17.30 17.17 -12.69
N GLN A 157 -18.24 17.51 -11.81
CA GLN A 157 -19.63 17.79 -12.14
C GLN A 157 -19.93 19.30 -12.05
N ALA A 158 -20.92 19.77 -12.80
CA ALA A 158 -21.27 21.19 -12.88
C ALA A 158 -21.72 21.81 -11.53
N ASN A 159 -22.22 20.99 -10.61
CA ASN A 159 -22.62 21.40 -9.25
C ASN A 159 -21.45 21.40 -8.24
N GLY A 160 -20.22 21.12 -8.68
CA GLY A 160 -19.04 21.06 -7.82
C GLY A 160 -18.77 19.72 -7.13
N SER A 161 -19.65 18.71 -7.31
CA SER A 161 -19.34 17.34 -6.89
C SER A 161 -18.45 16.62 -7.91
N TRP A 162 -17.97 15.44 -7.55
CA TRP A 162 -17.21 14.56 -8.45
C TRP A 162 -17.90 13.22 -8.63
N LYS A 163 -17.63 12.57 -9.77
CA LYS A 163 -17.84 11.14 -9.94
C LYS A 163 -16.49 10.47 -10.15
N GLY A 164 -16.36 9.24 -9.70
CA GLY A 164 -15.24 8.36 -10.02
C GLY A 164 -15.75 6.95 -10.25
N ASP A 165 -14.93 6.08 -10.80
CA ASP A 165 -15.25 4.65 -10.81
C ASP A 165 -14.91 4.01 -9.47
N SER A 166 -13.73 4.31 -8.92
CA SER A 166 -13.32 3.90 -7.57
C SER A 166 -12.57 5.01 -6.84
N GLY A 167 -12.46 4.88 -5.51
CA GLY A 167 -11.76 5.83 -4.66
C GLY A 167 -11.04 5.17 -3.49
N ALA A 168 -9.84 5.67 -3.19
CA ALA A 168 -9.00 5.19 -2.10
C ALA A 168 -8.52 6.35 -1.21
N VAL A 169 -8.52 6.11 0.10
CA VAL A 169 -8.01 7.04 1.12
C VAL A 169 -6.92 6.36 1.92
N TYR A 170 -5.75 6.99 1.95
CA TYR A 170 -4.59 6.50 2.69
C TYR A 170 -4.24 7.46 3.83
N ASP A 171 -4.30 6.97 5.07
CA ASP A 171 -3.70 7.65 6.22
C ASP A 171 -2.20 7.36 6.22
N LEU A 172 -1.39 8.36 5.90
CA LEU A 172 0.06 8.23 5.80
C LEU A 172 0.74 8.11 7.18
N ASN A 173 -0.03 8.16 8.27
CA ASN A 173 0.48 7.86 9.61
C ASN A 173 0.20 6.42 10.04
N SER A 174 -0.39 5.59 9.18
CA SER A 174 -0.88 4.26 9.52
C SER A 174 -0.13 3.13 8.81
N ASN A 175 -0.09 1.97 9.46
CA ASN A 175 0.31 0.69 8.87
C ASN A 175 -0.89 -0.14 8.41
N ALA A 176 -2.12 0.40 8.52
CA ALA A 176 -3.30 -0.27 7.99
C ALA A 176 -3.23 -0.32 6.46
N LEU A 177 -3.38 -1.52 5.91
CA LEU A 177 -3.55 -1.75 4.49
C LEU A 177 -5.02 -1.65 4.12
N ARG A 178 -5.32 -1.38 2.84
CA ARG A 178 -6.67 -1.54 2.30
C ARG A 178 -7.20 -2.95 2.55
N PRO A 179 -8.52 -3.14 2.65
CA PRO A 179 -9.11 -4.47 2.74
C PRO A 179 -8.61 -5.35 1.59
N LEU A 180 -8.24 -6.59 1.93
CA LEU A 180 -7.84 -7.56 0.93
C LEU A 180 -8.97 -7.71 -0.10
N THR A 181 -8.59 -7.83 -1.37
CA THR A 181 -9.46 -7.94 -2.56
C THR A 181 -10.16 -6.67 -3.04
N TRP A 182 -10.08 -5.54 -2.32
CA TRP A 182 -10.59 -4.29 -2.86
C TRP A 182 -9.70 -3.81 -4.01
N THR A 183 -10.31 -3.37 -5.11
CA THR A 183 -9.59 -2.65 -6.14
C THR A 183 -8.93 -1.39 -5.55
N SER A 184 -7.70 -1.09 -5.98
CA SER A 184 -7.18 0.27 -5.81
C SER A 184 -7.73 1.17 -6.90
N ALA A 185 -7.56 2.48 -6.74
CA ALA A 185 -7.88 3.40 -7.81
C ALA A 185 -6.89 3.20 -8.98
N ASP A 186 -5.57 3.27 -8.76
CA ASP A 186 -4.49 3.08 -9.76
C ASP A 186 -4.15 1.64 -10.19
N ALA A 187 -4.91 0.65 -9.73
CA ALA A 187 -4.58 -0.78 -9.82
C ALA A 187 -3.21 -1.21 -9.23
N ALA A 188 -2.42 -0.31 -8.63
CA ALA A 188 -1.11 -0.60 -8.03
C ALA A 188 -1.22 -1.15 -6.59
N GLY A 189 -2.40 -1.09 -5.97
CA GLY A 189 -2.71 -1.83 -4.74
C GLY A 189 -1.92 -1.38 -3.51
N LEU A 190 -1.90 -0.07 -3.20
CA LEU A 190 -1.47 0.40 -1.87
C LEU A 190 -2.48 0.02 -0.77
#